data_AF-A0A1Z4VRR4-F1
#
_entry.id   AF-A0A1Z4VRR4-F1
#
_cell.length_a   1.000
_cell.length_b   1.000
_cell.length_c   1.000
_cell.angle_alpha   90.00
_cell.angle_beta   90.00
_cell.angle_gamma   90.00
#
_symmetry.space_group_name_H-M   'P 1'
#
loop_
_entity.id
_entity.type
_entity.pdbx_description
1 polymer ?
#
loop_
_entity_poly.entity_id
_entity_poly.type
_entity_poly.pdbx_seq_one_letter_code
_entity_poly.pdbx_strand_id
1 'polypeptide(L)' 'MSDKAEAIKKMIEMQKKFMAYEHQNGLDPKDYYAPESGHDLDGFRKEYRDLAMSVVDQAHKEVGSKA' A
#
# COMPACT_ATOMS: atom_id res chain seq x y z
N MET A 1 13.13 -2.10 15.01
CA MET A 1 12.34 -2.89 14.03
C MET A 1 13.13 -2.85 12.72
N SER A 2 13.13 -3.89 11.89
CA SER A 2 13.77 -3.77 10.56
C SER A 2 12.91 -2.90 9.66
N ASP A 3 13.53 -2.14 8.74
CA ASP A 3 12.82 -1.30 7.77
C ASP A 3 11.72 -2.08 7.01
N LYS A 4 11.96 -3.38 6.77
CA LYS A 4 10.98 -4.29 6.17
C LYS A 4 9.76 -4.56 7.05
N ALA A 5 9.97 -4.80 8.35
CA ALA A 5 8.88 -5.00 9.29
C ALA A 5 8.02 -3.73 9.43
N GLU A 6 8.65 -2.54 9.37
CA GLU A 6 7.94 -1.27 9.38
C GLU A 6 7.13 -1.04 8.11
N ALA A 7 7.71 -1.34 6.93
CA ALA A 7 7.00 -1.28 5.65
C ALA A 7 5.80 -2.24 5.63
N ILE A 8 5.97 -3.50 6.08
CA ILE A 8 4.87 -4.46 6.19
C ILE A 8 3.78 -3.95 7.14
N LYS A 9 4.16 -3.41 8.30
CA LYS A 9 3.19 -2.84 9.25
C LYS A 9 2.39 -1.72 8.60
N LYS A 10 3.04 -0.80 7.89
CA LYS A 10 2.39 0.29 7.18
C LYS A 10 1.44 -0.22 6.08
N MET A 11 1.83 -1.22 5.32
CA MET A 11 0.96 -1.85 4.32
C MET A 11 -0.31 -2.45 4.96
N ILE A 12 -0.18 -3.13 6.10
CA ILE A 12 -1.34 -3.67 6.84
C ILE A 12 -2.26 -2.54 7.33
N GLU A 13 -1.70 -1.44 7.84
CA GLU A 13 -2.48 -0.28 8.28
C GLU A 13 -3.23 0.37 7.09
N MET A 14 -2.58 0.49 5.94
CA MET A 14 -3.20 0.98 4.71
C MET A 14 -4.35 0.07 4.24
N GLN A 15 -4.15 -1.25 4.22
CA GLN A 15 -5.20 -2.21 3.89
C GLN A 15 -6.41 -2.10 4.82
N LYS A 16 -6.16 -1.93 6.13
CA LYS A 16 -7.24 -1.73 7.11
C LYS A 16 -8.03 -0.45 6.86
N LYS A 17 -7.34 0.65 6.53
CA LYS A 17 -8.00 1.92 6.16
C LYS A 17 -8.84 1.76 4.89
N PHE A 18 -8.31 1.06 3.88
CA PHE A 18 -9.04 0.78 2.65
C PHE A 18 -10.30 -0.05 2.90
N MET A 19 -10.21 -1.15 3.65
CA MET A 19 -11.37 -1.97 4.00
C MET A 19 -12.42 -1.19 4.80
N ALA A 20 -11.98 -0.31 5.72
CA ALA A 20 -12.90 0.55 6.46
C ALA A 20 -13.63 1.53 5.53
N TYR A 21 -12.91 2.15 4.58
CA TYR A 21 -13.50 3.02 3.56
C TYR A 21 -14.51 2.25 2.69
N GLU A 22 -14.12 1.08 2.15
CA GLU A 22 -14.96 0.25 1.29
C GLU A 22 -16.24 -0.19 2.02
N HIS A 23 -16.14 -0.63 3.28
CA HIS A 23 -17.31 -1.02 4.06
C HIS A 23 -18.26 0.16 4.35
N GLN A 24 -17.74 1.39 4.45
CA GLN A 24 -18.55 2.58 4.76
C GLN A 24 -19.18 3.21 3.52
N ASN A 25 -18.42 3.32 2.43
CA ASN A 25 -18.80 4.11 1.26
C ASN A 25 -19.14 3.24 0.03
N GLY A 26 -18.81 1.95 0.07
CA GLY A 26 -18.64 1.15 -1.14
C GLY A 26 -17.32 1.51 -1.86
N LEU A 27 -17.07 0.89 -3.00
CA LEU A 27 -15.90 1.16 -3.82
C LEU A 27 -16.31 1.38 -5.27
N ASP A 28 -16.20 2.61 -5.75
CA ASP A 28 -16.21 2.88 -7.19
C ASP A 28 -14.78 2.62 -7.73
N PRO A 29 -14.62 1.82 -8.80
CA PRO A 29 -13.32 1.68 -9.46
C PRO A 29 -12.66 3.02 -9.80
N LYS A 30 -13.43 4.04 -10.19
CA LYS A 30 -12.89 5.38 -10.49
C LYS A 30 -12.16 5.97 -9.29
N ASP A 31 -12.70 5.83 -8.09
CA ASP A 31 -12.10 6.37 -6.86
C ASP A 31 -10.78 5.67 -6.51
N TYR A 32 -10.60 4.42 -6.93
CA TYR A 32 -9.36 3.68 -6.74
C TYR A 32 -8.30 3.92 -7.83
N TYR A 33 -8.73 4.03 -9.09
CA TYR A 33 -7.84 4.14 -10.25
C TYR A 33 -7.52 5.60 -10.65
N ALA A 34 -8.46 6.52 -10.44
CA ALA A 34 -8.38 7.92 -10.79
C ALA A 34 -9.12 8.80 -9.76
N PRO A 35 -8.70 8.77 -8.48
CA PRO A 35 -9.27 9.61 -7.44
C PRO A 35 -9.13 11.10 -7.79
N GLU A 36 -10.12 11.89 -7.41
CA GLU A 36 -9.99 13.35 -7.41
C GLU A 36 -9.01 13.80 -6.32
N SER A 37 -8.37 14.96 -6.49
CA SER A 37 -7.39 15.43 -5.51
C SER A 37 -8.06 15.67 -4.15
N GLY A 38 -7.46 15.10 -3.10
CA GLY A 38 -8.03 15.15 -1.74
C GLY A 38 -9.07 14.07 -1.44
N HIS A 39 -9.34 13.16 -2.37
CA HIS A 39 -10.10 11.94 -2.10
C HIS A 39 -9.34 11.03 -1.11
N ASP A 40 -10.07 10.22 -0.33
CA ASP A 40 -9.48 9.33 0.68
C ASP A 40 -8.51 8.28 0.10
N LEU A 41 -8.69 7.96 -1.19
CA LEU A 41 -7.83 7.04 -1.96
C LEU A 41 -6.79 7.76 -2.84
N ASP A 42 -6.70 9.09 -2.77
CA ASP A 42 -5.68 9.87 -3.49
C ASP A 42 -4.28 9.42 -3.06
N GLY A 43 -3.45 9.09 -4.05
CA GLY A 43 -2.11 8.54 -3.82
C GLY A 43 -2.04 7.12 -3.23
N PHE A 44 -3.13 6.55 -2.71
CA PHE A 44 -3.15 5.26 -2.01
C PHE A 44 -2.49 4.14 -2.80
N ARG A 45 -2.91 3.96 -4.07
CA ARG A 45 -2.42 2.89 -4.95
C ARG A 45 -0.92 3.03 -5.19
N LYS A 46 -0.43 4.25 -5.41
CA LYS A 46 0.98 4.52 -5.66
C LYS A 46 1.81 4.22 -4.42
N GLU A 47 1.39 4.74 -3.27
CA GLU A 47 2.09 4.52 -2.00
C GLU A 47 2.14 3.04 -1.62
N TYR A 48 1.04 2.31 -1.76
CA TYR A 48 0.98 0.89 -1.46
C TYR A 48 1.92 0.09 -2.36
N ARG A 49 1.93 0.40 -3.67
CA ARG A 49 2.85 -0.22 -4.63
C ARG A 49 4.31 0.07 -4.27
N ASP A 50 4.65 1.32 -3.97
CA ASP A 50 6.03 1.72 -3.67
C ASP A 50 6.53 1.01 -2.39
N LEU A 51 5.67 0.84 -1.37
CA LEU A 51 5.98 0.03 -0.18
C LEU A 51 6.15 -1.46 -0.52
N ALA A 52 5.25 -2.02 -1.33
CA ALA A 52 5.34 -3.42 -1.74
C ALA A 52 6.66 -3.71 -2.47
N MET A 53 7.06 -2.83 -3.39
CA MET A 53 8.35 -2.93 -4.08
C MET A 53 9.51 -2.85 -3.10
N SER A 54 9.48 -1.93 -2.13
CA SER A 54 10.52 -1.85 -1.10
C SER A 54 10.64 -3.14 -0.28
N VAL A 55 9.51 -3.77 0.07
CA VAL A 55 9.51 -5.05 0.81
C VAL A 55 10.11 -6.17 -0.04
N VAL A 56 9.77 -6.24 -1.32
CA VAL A 56 10.33 -7.20 -2.28
C VAL A 56 11.84 -7.01 -2.41
N ASP A 57 12.31 -5.78 -2.62
CA ASP A 57 13.74 -5.47 -2.73
C ASP A 57 14.52 -5.87 -1.46
N GLN A 58 13.94 -5.62 -0.29
CA GLN A 58 14.53 -6.02 0.98
C GLN A 58 14.56 -7.55 1.15
N ALA A 59 13.52 -8.25 0.72
CA ALA A 59 13.49 -9.70 0.72
C ALA A 59 14.57 -10.30 -0.20
N HIS A 60 14.74 -9.74 -1.40
CA HIS A 60 15.81 -10.13 -2.32
C HIS A 60 17.21 -9.92 -1.72
N LYS A 61 17.43 -8.77 -1.07
CA LYS A 61 18.69 -8.47 -0.35
C LYS A 61 18.99 -9.47 0.76
N GLU A 62 17.99 -9.85 1.55
CA GLU A 62 18.16 -10.81 2.65
C GLU A 62 18.55 -12.21 2.18
N VAL A 63 17.97 -12.68 1.07
CA VAL A 63 18.26 -14.02 0.52
C VAL A 63 19.43 -14.03 -0.46
N GLY A 64 20.05 -12.88 -0.72
CA GLY A 64 21.16 -12.74 -1.68
C GLY A 64 20.76 -12.94 -3.14
N SER A 65 19.50 -12.71 -3.50
CA SER A 65 19.01 -12.78 -4.88
C SER A 65 18.78 -11.38 -5.46
N LYS A 66 18.52 -11.29 -6.77
CA LYS A 66 18.21 -10.01 -7.45
C LYS A 66 16.71 -9.89 -7.67
N ALA A 67 16.19 -8.67 -7.48
CA ALA A 67 14.82 -8.28 -7.81
C ALA A 67 14.60 -8.18 -9.32
#